data_AF-A0A8H3DJP5-F1
#
_entry.id   AF-A0A8H3DJP5-F1
#
_cell.length_a   1.000
_cell.length_b   1.000
_cell.length_c   1.000
_cell.angle_alpha   90.00
_cell.angle_beta   90.00
_cell.angle_gamma   90.00
#
_symmetry.space_group_name_H-M   'P 1'
#
loop_
_entity.id
_entity.type
_entity.pdbx_description
1 polymer ?
#
loop_
_entity_poly.entity_id
_entity_poly.type
_entity_poly.pdbx_seq_one_letter_code
_entity_poly.pdbx_strand_id
1 'polypeptide(L)'
;MLVLPVGKDLVDLVEAGHAQLELAKGLTAIDVVSGVLIFRCWALYNSRHVLWILFIGLAGAATSTIVFTNRIMREIIVLPQIFPGVLSGCTVIAPTSIWMGLIPTTIFESSLFILTLWKIGTMRDYIGTTRLSRRLAEHGVAYFAIRVVMITFACIGGSVRTIQIATNASGLLTSISSVVCSRMMFSLHELNSKPQEGMTSITSDDDIYSFPEFAIPLVSLDISSPIPDSRGKVT
;
A
#
# COMPACT_ATOMS: atom_id res chain seq x y z
N MET A 1 14.02 -52.62 -18.18
CA MET A 1 13.40 -51.97 -17.01
C MET A 1 13.55 -50.47 -17.21
N LEU A 2 12.54 -49.82 -17.78
CA LEU A 2 12.50 -48.38 -18.07
C LEU A 2 11.89 -47.69 -16.85
N VAL A 3 12.72 -47.08 -16.02
CA VAL A 3 12.27 -46.20 -14.93
C VAL A 3 11.88 -44.87 -15.58
N LEU A 4 10.60 -44.67 -15.81
CA LEU A 4 10.06 -43.40 -16.34
C LEU A 4 10.31 -42.27 -15.31
N PRO A 5 10.80 -41.10 -15.74
CA PRO A 5 11.16 -39.98 -14.86
C PRO A 5 9.93 -39.17 -14.42
N VAL A 6 8.86 -39.83 -13.96
CA VAL A 6 7.61 -39.16 -13.52
C VAL A 6 7.82 -38.29 -12.26
N GLY A 7 8.89 -38.55 -11.50
CA GLY A 7 9.18 -37.81 -10.27
C GLY A 7 9.73 -36.39 -10.49
N LYS A 8 10.35 -36.08 -11.63
CA LYS A 8 10.98 -34.76 -11.83
C LYS A 8 9.95 -33.68 -12.13
N ASP A 9 8.99 -33.96 -13.01
CA ASP A 9 7.96 -32.99 -13.38
C ASP A 9 7.07 -32.58 -12.19
N LEU A 10 6.79 -33.52 -11.27
CA LEU A 10 5.96 -33.23 -10.10
C LEU A 10 6.70 -32.38 -9.07
N VAL A 11 8.00 -32.61 -8.90
CA VAL A 11 8.86 -31.82 -8.01
C VAL A 11 9.04 -30.40 -8.56
N ASP A 12 9.28 -30.26 -9.87
CA ASP A 12 9.37 -28.97 -10.53
C ASP A 12 8.05 -28.18 -10.45
N LEU A 13 6.90 -28.87 -10.54
CA LEU A 13 5.59 -28.24 -10.41
C LEU A 13 5.29 -27.76 -8.98
N VAL A 14 5.67 -28.55 -7.97
CA VAL A 14 5.48 -28.20 -6.55
C VAL A 14 6.42 -27.06 -6.16
N GLU A 15 7.67 -27.08 -6.61
CA GLU A 15 8.66 -26.04 -6.33
C GLU A 15 8.28 -24.72 -7.03
N ALA A 16 7.77 -24.79 -8.27
CA ALA A 16 7.19 -23.63 -8.95
C ALA A 16 5.97 -23.08 -8.21
N GLY A 17 5.08 -23.93 -7.69
CA GLY A 17 3.92 -23.53 -6.91
C GLY A 17 4.29 -22.83 -5.60
N HIS A 18 5.30 -23.33 -4.90
CA HIS A 18 5.79 -22.72 -3.66
C HIS A 18 6.45 -21.35 -3.91
N ALA A 19 7.23 -21.22 -4.99
CA ALA A 19 7.81 -19.93 -5.38
C ALA A 19 6.72 -18.89 -5.76
N GLN A 20 5.66 -19.32 -6.44
CA GLN A 20 4.51 -18.47 -6.75
C GLN A 20 3.77 -18.01 -5.49
N LEU A 21 3.65 -18.87 -4.47
CA LEU A 21 3.00 -18.52 -3.21
C LEU A 21 3.82 -17.48 -2.42
N GLU A 22 5.14 -17.60 -2.38
CA GLU A 22 6.01 -16.60 -1.74
C GLU A 22 6.01 -15.27 -2.49
N LEU A 23 6.01 -15.30 -3.82
CA LEU A 23 5.80 -14.11 -4.66
C LEU A 23 4.43 -13.47 -4.41
N ALA A 24 3.38 -14.27 -4.28
CA ALA A 24 2.03 -13.80 -3.97
C ALA A 24 1.99 -13.11 -2.60
N LYS A 25 2.66 -13.63 -1.58
CA LYS A 25 2.78 -12.97 -0.27
C LYS A 25 3.44 -11.60 -0.39
N GLY A 26 4.52 -11.46 -1.17
CA GLY A 26 5.15 -10.16 -1.43
C GLY A 26 4.21 -9.18 -2.15
N LEU A 27 3.43 -9.66 -3.11
CA LEU A 27 2.42 -8.87 -3.83
C LEU A 27 1.31 -8.37 -2.91
N THR A 28 0.86 -9.17 -1.92
CA THR A 28 -0.20 -8.72 -0.98
C THR A 28 0.21 -7.50 -0.16
N ALA A 29 1.48 -7.35 0.20
CA ALA A 29 1.95 -6.18 0.95
C ALA A 29 1.88 -4.88 0.12
N ILE A 30 2.19 -4.96 -1.18
CA ILE A 30 2.10 -3.83 -2.11
C ILE A 30 0.62 -3.47 -2.38
N ASP A 31 -0.24 -4.49 -2.40
CA ASP A 31 -1.67 -4.31 -2.65
C ASP A 31 -2.37 -3.59 -1.49
N VAL A 32 -1.98 -3.85 -0.24
CA VAL A 32 -2.50 -3.13 0.94
C VAL A 32 -2.17 -1.64 0.87
N VAL A 33 -0.93 -1.29 0.51
CA VAL A 33 -0.51 0.12 0.36
C VAL A 33 -1.32 0.80 -0.74
N SER A 34 -1.46 0.13 -1.89
CA SER A 34 -2.21 0.62 -3.03
C SER A 34 -3.69 0.82 -2.69
N GLY A 35 -4.27 -0.12 -1.94
CA GLY A 35 -5.65 -0.05 -1.45
C GLY A 35 -5.89 1.17 -0.54
N VAL A 36 -4.98 1.44 0.40
CA VAL A 36 -5.10 2.62 1.28
C VAL A 36 -4.99 3.93 0.48
N LEU A 37 -4.11 4.00 -0.52
CA LEU A 37 -4.00 5.16 -1.40
C LEU A 37 -5.27 5.38 -2.22
N ILE A 38 -5.85 4.32 -2.79
CA ILE A 38 -7.11 4.38 -3.55
C ILE A 38 -8.25 4.82 -2.64
N PHE A 39 -8.34 4.26 -1.44
CA PHE A 39 -9.36 4.65 -0.46
C PHE A 39 -9.25 6.14 -0.09
N ARG A 40 -8.03 6.66 0.06
CA ARG A 40 -7.78 8.10 0.28
C ARG A 40 -8.20 8.95 -0.93
N CYS A 41 -7.86 8.52 -2.15
CA CYS A 41 -8.29 9.22 -3.35
C CYS A 41 -9.82 9.23 -3.49
N TRP A 42 -10.47 8.11 -3.14
CA TRP A 42 -11.93 8.00 -3.15
C TRP A 42 -12.58 8.96 -2.17
N ALA A 43 -12.09 9.00 -0.93
CA ALA A 43 -12.57 9.93 0.10
C ALA A 43 -12.42 11.40 -0.33
N LEU A 44 -11.37 11.74 -1.09
CA LEU A 44 -11.09 13.11 -1.52
C LEU A 44 -11.90 13.55 -2.75
N TYR A 45 -12.18 12.64 -3.68
CA TYR A 45 -12.83 12.99 -4.96
C TYR A 45 -14.36 12.89 -4.94
N ASN A 46 -14.94 12.10 -4.02
CA ASN A 46 -16.38 11.79 -3.96
C ASN A 46 -17.03 11.54 -5.35
N SER A 47 -16.24 11.04 -6.31
CA SER A 47 -16.66 10.87 -7.70
C SER A 47 -16.34 9.45 -8.13
N ARG A 48 -17.38 8.73 -8.55
CA ARG A 48 -17.28 7.33 -8.98
C ARG A 48 -16.38 7.15 -10.19
N HIS A 49 -16.26 8.16 -11.05
CA HIS A 49 -15.47 8.07 -12.29
C HIS A 49 -13.97 7.99 -12.02
N VAL A 50 -13.48 8.81 -11.08
CA VAL A 50 -12.07 8.80 -10.70
C VAL A 50 -11.69 7.48 -10.05
N LEU A 51 -12.59 6.92 -9.22
CA LEU A 51 -12.40 5.58 -8.65
C LEU A 51 -12.29 4.49 -9.73
N TRP A 52 -13.13 4.54 -10.76
CA TRP A 52 -13.04 3.57 -11.87
C TRP A 52 -11.72 3.68 -12.62
N ILE A 53 -11.26 4.90 -12.93
CA ILE A 53 -9.96 5.12 -13.59
C ILE A 53 -8.82 4.60 -12.73
N LEU A 54 -8.85 4.87 -11.41
CA LEU A 54 -7.86 4.38 -10.45
C LEU A 54 -7.84 2.85 -10.38
N PHE A 55 -9.01 2.22 -10.33
CA PHE A 55 -9.14 0.77 -10.27
C PHE A 55 -8.63 0.11 -11.55
N ILE A 56 -8.97 0.65 -12.72
CA ILE A 56 -8.45 0.18 -14.01
C ILE A 56 -6.93 0.36 -14.08
N GLY A 57 -6.41 1.50 -13.60
CA GLY A 57 -4.97 1.74 -13.51
C GLY A 57 -4.25 0.75 -12.60
N LEU A 58 -4.82 0.43 -11.43
CA LEU A 58 -4.28 -0.57 -10.51
C LEU A 58 -4.29 -1.97 -11.15
N ALA A 59 -5.42 -2.38 -11.73
CA ALA A 59 -5.53 -3.65 -12.42
C ALA A 59 -4.53 -3.76 -13.59
N GLY A 60 -4.35 -2.66 -14.35
CA GLY A 60 -3.34 -2.56 -15.41
C GLY A 60 -1.91 -2.67 -14.88
N ALA A 61 -1.59 -1.98 -13.78
CA ALA A 61 -0.28 -2.08 -13.14
C ALA A 61 -0.02 -3.50 -12.64
N ALA A 62 -0.97 -4.11 -11.91
CA ALA A 62 -0.86 -5.47 -11.41
C ALA A 62 -0.69 -6.50 -12.53
N THR A 63 -1.52 -6.44 -13.57
CA THR A 63 -1.40 -7.32 -14.75
C THR A 63 -0.06 -7.13 -15.46
N SER A 64 0.42 -5.90 -15.61
CA SER A 64 1.74 -5.63 -16.19
C SER A 64 2.86 -6.27 -15.37
N THR A 65 2.84 -6.12 -14.03
CA THR A 65 3.81 -6.74 -13.14
C THR A 65 3.77 -8.27 -13.24
N ILE A 66 2.58 -8.87 -13.28
CA ILE A 66 2.41 -10.33 -13.45
C ILE A 66 3.02 -10.80 -14.77
N VAL A 67 2.75 -10.09 -15.88
CA VAL A 67 3.29 -10.45 -17.20
C VAL A 67 4.82 -10.33 -17.22
N PHE A 68 5.38 -9.26 -16.64
CA PHE A 68 6.82 -9.07 -16.53
C PHE A 68 7.48 -10.15 -15.67
N THR A 69 6.93 -10.43 -14.48
CA THR A 69 7.42 -11.49 -13.60
C THR A 69 7.39 -12.85 -14.28
N ASN A 70 6.30 -13.18 -14.99
CA ASN A 70 6.22 -14.42 -15.75
C ASN A 70 7.27 -14.52 -16.85
N ARG A 71 7.61 -13.41 -17.51
CA ARG A 71 8.71 -13.40 -18.49
C ARG A 71 10.06 -13.61 -17.84
N ILE A 72 10.31 -12.94 -16.72
CA ILE A 72 11.57 -13.06 -15.97
C ILE A 72 11.75 -14.49 -15.46
N MET A 73 10.71 -15.11 -14.90
CA MET A 73 10.77 -16.48 -14.36
C MET A 73 11.15 -17.52 -15.42
N ARG A 74 10.81 -17.29 -16.69
CA ARG A 74 11.21 -18.19 -17.79
C ARG A 74 12.70 -18.14 -18.12
N GLU A 75 13.39 -17.08 -17.71
CA GLU A 75 14.84 -16.90 -17.95
C GLU A 75 15.69 -17.34 -16.76
N ILE A 76 15.10 -17.71 -15.64
CA ILE A 76 15.84 -18.14 -14.45
C ILE A 76 16.37 -19.55 -14.69
N ILE A 77 17.69 -19.66 -14.81
CA ILE A 77 18.40 -20.93 -14.82
C ILE A 77 18.65 -21.31 -13.37
N VAL A 78 18.04 -22.40 -12.91
CA VAL A 78 18.29 -22.95 -11.58
C VAL A 78 19.67 -23.60 -11.58
N LEU A 79 20.64 -22.99 -10.88
CA LEU A 79 21.95 -23.60 -10.71
C LEU A 79 21.85 -24.70 -9.64
N PRO A 80 22.27 -25.95 -9.94
CA PRO A 80 22.27 -27.01 -8.95
C PRO A 80 23.19 -26.65 -7.77
N GLN A 81 22.75 -27.02 -6.57
CA GLN A 81 23.39 -26.67 -5.31
C GLN A 81 24.86 -27.10 -5.28
N ILE A 82 25.77 -26.13 -5.30
CA ILE A 82 27.23 -26.39 -5.40
C ILE A 82 27.81 -26.85 -4.04
N PHE A 83 27.08 -26.62 -2.93
CA PHE A 83 27.51 -26.97 -1.57
C PHE A 83 26.36 -27.54 -0.72
N PRO A 84 26.07 -28.86 -0.82
CA PRO A 84 25.15 -29.53 0.08
C PRO A 84 25.80 -29.65 1.47
N GLY A 85 25.41 -28.79 2.41
CA GLY A 85 25.78 -28.95 3.84
C GLY A 85 26.12 -27.69 4.60
N VAL A 86 26.46 -26.58 3.92
CA VAL A 86 26.92 -25.35 4.60
C VAL A 86 25.92 -24.19 4.49
N LEU A 87 25.20 -24.09 3.36
CA LEU A 87 24.10 -23.15 3.17
C LEU A 87 22.84 -23.93 2.77
N SER A 88 21.90 -24.11 3.70
CA SER A 88 20.53 -24.53 3.41
C SER A 88 19.74 -23.37 2.80
N GLY A 89 20.15 -22.91 1.62
CA GLY A 89 19.47 -21.88 0.86
C GLY A 89 19.76 -22.03 -0.62
N CYS A 90 18.72 -21.92 -1.45
CA CYS A 90 18.88 -21.88 -2.90
C CYS A 90 19.38 -20.49 -3.30
N THR A 91 20.64 -20.39 -3.77
CA THR A 91 21.22 -19.12 -4.22
C THR A 91 20.72 -18.81 -5.62
N VAL A 92 19.59 -18.12 -5.72
CA VAL A 92 19.05 -17.69 -7.01
C VAL A 92 19.83 -16.47 -7.49
N ILE A 93 20.54 -16.61 -8.62
CA ILE A 93 21.16 -15.47 -9.30
C ILE A 93 20.04 -14.71 -10.01
N ALA A 94 19.61 -13.62 -9.38
CA ALA A 94 18.63 -12.70 -9.93
C ALA A 94 19.14 -12.09 -11.25
N PRO A 95 18.37 -12.17 -12.37
CA PRO A 95 18.75 -11.50 -13.60
C PRO A 95 18.78 -9.98 -13.42
N THR A 96 19.66 -9.30 -14.16
CA THR A 96 19.83 -7.84 -14.11
C THR A 96 18.60 -7.08 -14.63
N SER A 97 17.57 -7.76 -15.14
CA SER A 97 16.32 -7.20 -15.67
C SER A 97 15.19 -7.08 -14.62
N ILE A 98 15.39 -7.56 -13.39
CA ILE A 98 14.35 -7.50 -12.33
C ILE A 98 13.85 -6.08 -12.03
N TRP A 99 14.71 -5.06 -12.14
CA TRP A 99 14.31 -3.67 -11.88
C TRP A 99 13.22 -3.17 -12.84
N MET A 100 13.12 -3.72 -14.06
CA MET A 100 12.08 -3.32 -15.01
C MET A 100 10.66 -3.64 -14.50
N GLY A 101 10.49 -4.72 -13.73
CA GLY A 101 9.20 -5.07 -13.13
C GLY A 101 8.74 -4.10 -12.05
N LEU A 102 9.65 -3.31 -11.47
CA LEU A 102 9.36 -2.33 -10.42
C LEU A 102 8.88 -0.98 -10.99
N ILE A 103 9.19 -0.70 -12.26
CA ILE A 103 8.87 0.57 -12.91
C ILE A 103 7.36 0.83 -12.99
N PRO A 104 6.51 -0.10 -13.47
CA PRO A 104 5.07 0.16 -13.65
C PRO A 104 4.38 0.49 -12.32
N THR A 105 4.68 -0.30 -11.27
CA THR A 105 4.16 -0.07 -9.92
C THR A 105 4.60 1.29 -9.39
N THR A 106 5.87 1.64 -9.60
CA THR A 106 6.44 2.92 -9.16
C THR A 106 5.80 4.11 -9.88
N ILE A 107 5.59 4.02 -11.19
CA ILE A 107 4.91 5.05 -11.98
C ILE A 107 3.47 5.22 -11.49
N PHE A 108 2.75 4.12 -11.32
CA PHE A 108 1.37 4.15 -10.84
C PHE A 108 1.28 4.83 -9.47
N GLU A 109 2.11 4.43 -8.51
CA GLU A 109 2.08 5.00 -7.17
C GLU A 109 2.53 6.47 -7.13
N SER A 110 3.48 6.85 -7.99
CA SER A 110 3.89 8.26 -8.17
C SER A 110 2.75 9.09 -8.76
N SER A 111 2.00 8.53 -9.74
CA SER A 111 0.87 9.22 -10.34
C SER A 111 -0.27 9.45 -9.35
N LEU A 112 -0.56 8.47 -8.48
CA LEU A 112 -1.49 8.61 -7.36
C LEU A 112 -1.09 9.77 -6.44
N PHE A 113 0.20 9.84 -6.15
CA PHE A 113 0.74 10.86 -5.27
C PHE A 113 0.62 12.26 -5.88
N ILE A 114 1.00 12.39 -7.16
CA ILE A 114 0.89 13.66 -7.91
C ILE A 114 -0.58 14.09 -8.00
N LEU A 115 -1.51 13.17 -8.31
CA LEU A 115 -2.95 13.47 -8.34
C LEU A 115 -3.47 13.95 -6.99
N THR A 116 -3.00 13.34 -5.90
CA THR A 116 -3.37 13.72 -4.54
C THR A 116 -2.87 15.14 -4.21
N LEU A 117 -1.59 15.42 -4.48
CA LEU A 117 -1.01 16.75 -4.30
C LEU A 117 -1.70 17.80 -5.17
N TRP A 118 -1.94 17.48 -6.44
CA TRP A 118 -2.64 18.36 -7.37
C TRP A 118 -4.00 18.73 -6.82
N LYS A 119 -4.79 17.73 -6.40
CA LYS A 119 -6.15 17.97 -5.87
C LYS A 119 -6.13 18.81 -4.61
N ILE A 120 -5.18 18.55 -3.70
CA ILE A 120 -4.98 19.36 -2.49
C ILE A 120 -4.64 20.81 -2.86
N GLY A 121 -3.76 21.01 -3.85
CA GLY A 121 -3.43 22.34 -4.38
C GLY A 121 -4.65 23.04 -4.97
N THR A 122 -5.41 22.36 -5.81
CA THR A 122 -6.65 22.91 -6.40
C THR A 122 -7.69 23.27 -5.34
N MET A 123 -7.88 22.43 -4.31
CA MET A 123 -8.82 22.76 -3.22
C MET A 123 -8.34 23.96 -2.39
N ARG A 124 -7.02 24.09 -2.18
CA ARG A 124 -6.43 25.22 -1.46
C ARG A 124 -6.76 26.56 -2.14
N ASP A 125 -6.73 26.58 -3.46
CA ASP A 125 -6.97 27.80 -4.23
C ASP A 125 -8.47 28.17 -4.26
N TYR A 126 -9.38 27.20 -4.14
CA TYR A 126 -10.83 27.44 -4.24
C TYR A 126 -11.53 27.70 -2.88
N ILE A 127 -11.14 26.99 -1.82
CA ILE A 127 -11.87 27.01 -0.52
C ILE A 127 -11.06 27.78 0.56
N GLY A 128 -9.88 28.28 0.21
CA GLY A 128 -8.96 28.88 1.16
C GLY A 128 -8.14 27.83 1.91
N THR A 129 -7.02 28.26 2.48
CA THR A 129 -6.05 27.41 3.16
C THR A 129 -6.60 26.88 4.48
N THR A 130 -7.32 25.75 4.44
CA THR A 130 -7.57 24.97 5.65
C THR A 130 -6.22 24.56 6.24
N ARG A 131 -5.99 24.86 7.54
CA ARG A 131 -4.72 24.55 8.25
C ARG A 131 -4.29 23.09 8.09
N LEU A 132 -5.28 22.22 7.82
CA LEU A 132 -5.13 20.82 7.53
C LEU A 132 -4.39 20.52 6.24
N SER A 133 -4.90 21.02 5.11
CA SER A 133 -4.37 20.70 3.78
C SER A 133 -2.92 21.13 3.66
N ARG A 134 -2.55 22.22 4.35
CA ARG A 134 -1.18 22.71 4.47
C ARG A 134 -0.26 21.74 5.20
N ARG A 135 -0.63 21.26 6.40
CA ARG A 135 0.20 20.27 7.12
C ARG A 135 0.34 18.97 6.34
N LEU A 136 -0.76 18.52 5.73
CA LEU A 136 -0.77 17.30 4.93
C LEU A 136 0.13 17.44 3.69
N ALA A 137 0.11 18.58 3.01
CA ALA A 137 0.99 18.86 1.89
C ALA A 137 2.46 18.96 2.32
N GLU A 138 2.75 19.60 3.44
CA GLU A 138 4.12 19.78 3.96
C GLU A 138 4.77 18.43 4.30
N HIS A 139 4.05 17.56 5.01
CA HIS A 139 4.54 16.20 5.30
C HIS A 139 4.48 15.28 4.07
N GLY A 140 3.50 15.49 3.18
CA GLY A 140 3.36 14.74 1.94
C GLY A 140 4.52 14.98 0.97
N VAL A 141 4.96 16.22 0.81
CA VAL A 141 6.10 16.56 -0.06
C VAL A 141 7.38 15.91 0.44
N ALA A 142 7.65 15.95 1.76
CA ALA A 142 8.80 15.26 2.34
C ALA A 142 8.76 13.74 2.06
N TYR A 143 7.58 13.13 2.13
CA TYR A 143 7.40 11.72 1.77
C TYR A 143 7.69 11.45 0.29
N PHE A 144 7.17 12.28 -0.62
CA PHE A 144 7.44 12.13 -2.05
C PHE A 144 8.94 12.22 -2.34
N ALA A 145 9.63 13.15 -1.70
CA ALA A 145 11.07 13.29 -1.82
C ALA A 145 11.81 12.02 -1.35
N ILE A 146 11.50 11.52 -0.15
CA ILE A 146 12.10 10.27 0.38
C ILE A 146 11.83 9.11 -0.58
N ARG A 147 10.61 9.02 -1.09
CA ARG A 147 10.21 7.97 -2.01
C ARG A 147 10.96 8.03 -3.35
N VAL A 148 11.09 9.22 -3.94
CA VAL A 148 11.87 9.43 -5.17
C VAL A 148 13.34 9.04 -4.93
N VAL A 149 13.91 9.43 -3.78
CA VAL A 149 15.27 9.02 -3.39
C VAL A 149 15.41 7.51 -3.26
N MET A 150 14.40 6.84 -2.68
CA MET A 150 14.40 5.37 -2.58
C MET A 150 14.31 4.69 -3.94
N ILE A 151 13.49 5.23 -4.86
CA ILE A 151 13.37 4.72 -6.23
C ILE A 151 14.68 4.92 -6.98
N THR A 152 15.29 6.11 -6.92
CA THR A 152 16.57 6.35 -7.57
C THR A 152 17.67 5.47 -6.99
N PHE A 153 17.68 5.29 -5.66
CA PHE A 153 18.58 4.35 -5.00
C PHE A 153 18.34 2.91 -5.48
N ALA A 154 17.09 2.48 -5.66
CA ALA A 154 16.77 1.16 -6.21
C ALA A 154 17.20 1.00 -7.68
N CYS A 155 17.03 2.03 -8.51
CA CYS A 155 17.48 2.04 -9.90
C CYS A 155 19.01 1.96 -10.01
N ILE A 156 19.72 2.75 -9.19
CA ILE A 156 21.19 2.75 -9.12
C ILE A 156 21.69 1.42 -8.56
N GLY A 157 21.09 0.95 -7.46
CA GLY A 157 21.42 -0.33 -6.82
C GLY A 157 21.14 -1.53 -7.72
N GLY A 158 20.09 -1.47 -8.54
CA GLY A 158 19.78 -2.47 -9.56
C GLY A 158 20.79 -2.51 -10.71
N SER A 159 21.50 -1.41 -10.96
CA SER A 159 22.57 -1.36 -11.96
C SER A 159 23.87 -2.01 -11.46
N VAL A 160 24.04 -2.14 -10.13
CA VAL A 160 25.24 -2.69 -9.50
C VAL A 160 24.95 -4.09 -8.92
N ARG A 161 25.43 -5.14 -9.57
CA ARG A 161 25.19 -6.55 -9.18
C ARG A 161 25.47 -6.85 -7.70
N THR A 162 26.50 -6.23 -7.12
CA THR A 162 26.92 -6.47 -5.73
C THR A 162 25.89 -5.98 -4.71
N ILE A 163 25.14 -4.93 -5.02
CA ILE A 163 24.22 -4.25 -4.08
C ILE A 163 22.77 -4.69 -4.33
N GLN A 164 22.46 -5.18 -5.53
CA GLN A 164 21.12 -5.55 -5.98
C GLN A 164 20.39 -6.51 -5.03
N ILE A 165 21.08 -7.54 -4.51
CA ILE A 165 20.47 -8.53 -3.60
C ILE A 165 20.12 -7.87 -2.26
N ALA A 166 21.05 -7.10 -1.68
CA ALA A 166 20.84 -6.44 -0.40
C ALA A 166 19.72 -5.39 -0.48
N THR A 167 19.67 -4.60 -1.55
CA THR A 167 18.64 -3.56 -1.71
C THR A 167 17.26 -4.16 -1.91
N ASN A 168 17.11 -5.15 -2.79
CA ASN A 168 15.79 -5.74 -3.08
C ASN A 168 15.29 -6.62 -1.93
N ALA A 169 16.17 -7.34 -1.22
CA ALA A 169 15.77 -8.19 -0.10
C ALA A 169 15.50 -7.42 1.20
N SER A 170 15.94 -6.17 1.32
CA SER A 170 15.85 -5.40 2.57
C SER A 170 14.43 -5.11 3.06
N GLY A 171 13.42 -5.17 2.19
CA GLY A 171 12.06 -4.77 2.54
C GLY A 171 11.93 -3.29 2.96
N LEU A 172 12.92 -2.46 2.63
CA LEU A 172 13.00 -1.09 3.14
C LEU A 172 11.89 -0.19 2.56
N LEU A 173 11.49 -0.46 1.31
CA LEU A 173 10.35 0.22 0.66
C LEU A 173 9.03 -0.07 1.37
N THR A 174 8.78 -1.33 1.76
CA THR A 174 7.52 -1.71 2.42
C THR A 174 7.46 -1.18 3.84
N SER A 175 8.58 -1.19 4.58
CA SER A 175 8.63 -0.64 5.94
C SER A 175 8.37 0.87 5.96
N ILE A 176 9.02 1.64 5.08
CA ILE A 176 8.77 3.09 4.94
C ILE A 176 7.32 3.34 4.58
N SER A 177 6.78 2.58 3.62
CA SER A 177 5.39 2.75 3.21
C SER A 177 4.41 2.50 4.36
N SER A 178 4.65 1.48 5.18
CA SER A 178 3.85 1.17 6.37
C SER A 178 3.87 2.29 7.42
N VAL A 179 5.06 2.83 7.73
CA VAL A 179 5.21 3.95 8.68
C VAL A 179 4.46 5.18 8.19
N VAL A 180 4.52 5.47 6.89
CA VAL A 180 3.84 6.61 6.27
C VAL A 180 2.33 6.42 6.29
N CYS A 181 1.86 5.23 5.90
CA CYS A 181 0.46 4.88 5.94
C CYS A 181 -0.11 5.13 7.34
N SER A 182 0.60 4.65 8.37
CA SER A 182 0.26 4.80 9.79
C SER A 182 0.21 6.26 10.21
N ARG A 183 1.27 7.05 9.93
CA ARG A 183 1.33 8.48 10.28
C ARG A 183 0.21 9.28 9.63
N MET A 184 -0.09 9.03 8.36
CA MET A 184 -1.16 9.74 7.68
C MET A 184 -2.55 9.32 8.17
N MET A 185 -2.72 8.07 8.63
CA MET A 185 -3.97 7.64 9.28
C MET A 185 -4.17 8.29 10.65
N PHE A 186 -3.11 8.39 11.46
CA PHE A 186 -3.17 9.13 12.72
C PHE A 186 -3.45 10.62 12.54
N SER A 187 -2.84 11.24 11.52
CA SER A 187 -3.09 12.65 11.20
C SER A 187 -4.54 12.92 10.80
N LEU A 188 -5.28 11.93 10.30
CA LEU A 188 -6.72 12.07 10.02
C LEU A 188 -7.56 11.93 11.30
N HIS A 189 -7.19 11.01 12.18
CA HIS A 189 -7.90 10.79 13.45
C HIS A 189 -7.87 12.01 14.37
N GLU A 190 -6.73 12.70 14.48
CA GLU A 190 -6.58 13.89 15.33
C GLU A 190 -7.54 15.04 14.95
N LEU A 191 -8.07 15.01 13.74
CA LEU A 191 -9.00 16.02 13.21
C LEU A 191 -10.43 15.69 13.55
N ASN A 192 -10.77 14.41 13.47
CA ASN A 192 -12.09 13.94 13.82
C ASN A 192 -12.30 14.02 15.35
N SER A 193 -11.21 13.92 16.14
CA SER A 193 -11.23 14.03 17.59
C SER A 193 -11.20 15.47 18.13
N LYS A 194 -11.35 16.50 17.28
CA LYS A 194 -11.81 17.81 17.72
C LYS A 194 -13.30 17.98 17.38
N PRO A 195 -14.20 17.27 18.08
CA PRO A 195 -15.57 17.69 18.10
C PRO A 195 -15.64 19.11 18.64
N GLN A 196 -16.61 19.81 18.11
CA GLN A 196 -17.01 21.18 18.29
C GLN A 196 -17.34 21.51 19.76
N GLU A 197 -16.39 21.40 20.70
CA GLU A 197 -16.55 21.76 22.12
C GLU A 197 -16.66 23.29 22.36
N GLY A 198 -16.98 24.05 21.31
CA GLY A 198 -17.05 25.52 21.34
C GLY A 198 -18.41 26.11 20.96
N MET A 199 -19.49 25.32 20.85
CA MET A 199 -20.82 25.84 20.48
C MET A 199 -21.91 25.50 21.51
N THR A 200 -21.63 25.73 22.79
CA THR A 200 -22.66 26.00 23.80
C THR A 200 -22.35 27.33 24.47
N SER A 201 -22.50 28.43 23.73
CA SER A 201 -22.80 29.73 24.31
C SER A 201 -23.38 30.68 23.26
N ILE A 202 -24.67 30.49 22.98
CA ILE A 202 -25.67 31.54 22.74
C ILE A 202 -25.22 32.75 21.90
N THR A 203 -25.56 32.79 20.60
CA THR A 203 -26.37 33.89 20.05
C THR A 203 -27.02 33.46 18.74
N SER A 204 -28.33 33.70 18.66
CA SER A 204 -29.15 33.74 17.45
C SER A 204 -28.49 34.64 16.39
N ASP A 205 -28.31 34.16 15.17
CA ASP A 205 -29.01 34.71 14.00
C ASP A 205 -28.57 34.00 12.71
N ASP A 206 -29.55 33.91 11.82
CA ASP A 206 -29.59 33.24 10.53
C ASP A 206 -28.35 33.50 9.66
N ASP A 207 -27.63 32.45 9.29
CA ASP A 207 -26.97 32.42 7.98
C ASP A 207 -26.86 30.99 7.44
N ILE A 208 -27.59 30.79 6.34
CA ILE A 208 -27.72 29.58 5.55
C ILE A 208 -26.42 29.40 4.76
N TYR A 209 -25.44 28.72 5.34
CA TYR A 209 -24.34 28.13 4.59
C TYR A 209 -24.38 26.60 4.74
N SER A 210 -24.88 25.97 3.68
CA SER A 210 -24.93 24.52 3.49
C SER A 210 -23.52 23.93 3.50
N PHE A 211 -23.11 23.43 4.66
CA PHE A 211 -21.95 22.57 4.82
C PHE A 211 -22.20 21.23 4.11
N PRO A 212 -21.23 20.68 3.35
CA PRO A 212 -21.35 19.33 2.83
C PRO A 212 -21.24 18.34 3.98
N GLU A 213 -22.39 17.77 4.34
CA GLU A 213 -22.56 16.72 5.33
C GLU A 213 -21.89 15.42 4.86
N PHE A 214 -20.60 15.29 5.12
CA PHE A 214 -19.92 14.00 5.18
C PHE A 214 -19.86 13.53 6.63
N ALA A 215 -21.03 13.36 7.24
CA ALA A 215 -21.13 12.51 8.42
C ALA A 215 -21.09 11.07 7.91
N ILE A 216 -19.92 10.43 8.00
CA ILE A 216 -19.88 8.96 8.01
C ILE A 216 -20.65 8.58 9.27
N PRO A 217 -21.78 7.87 9.18
CA PRO A 217 -22.49 7.42 10.37
C PRO A 217 -21.58 6.42 11.07
N LEU A 218 -20.81 6.91 12.05
CA LEU A 218 -20.26 6.07 13.08
C LEU A 218 -21.47 5.56 13.85
N VAL A 219 -21.98 4.41 13.43
CA VAL A 219 -22.86 3.59 14.26
C VAL A 219 -22.07 3.36 15.53
N SER A 220 -22.38 4.15 16.55
CA SER A 220 -21.94 3.92 17.92
C SER A 220 -22.43 2.53 18.26
N LEU A 221 -21.52 1.56 18.16
CA LEU A 221 -21.70 0.22 18.70
C LEU A 221 -21.73 0.42 20.20
N ASP A 222 -22.92 0.69 20.70
CA ASP A 222 -23.23 0.76 22.12
C ASP A 222 -23.10 -0.66 22.65
N ILE A 223 -21.87 -1.06 22.96
CA ILE A 223 -21.58 -2.30 23.69
C ILE A 223 -21.96 -2.04 25.15
N SER A 224 -23.25 -1.81 25.37
CA SER A 224 -23.88 -1.99 26.67
C SER A 224 -24.06 -3.49 26.83
N SER A 225 -23.02 -4.16 27.33
CA SER A 225 -23.16 -5.53 27.78
C SER A 225 -24.04 -5.52 29.04
N PRO A 226 -25.20 -6.21 29.04
CA PRO A 226 -26.00 -6.33 30.25
C PRO A 226 -25.20 -7.14 31.28
N ILE A 227 -24.85 -6.50 32.39
CA ILE A 227 -24.33 -7.17 33.58
C ILE A 227 -25.48 -8.06 34.10
N PRO A 228 -25.34 -9.40 34.14
CA PRO A 228 -26.35 -10.25 34.72
C PRO A 228 -26.36 -10.05 36.24
N ASP A 229 -27.42 -9.44 36.75
CA ASP A 229 -27.69 -9.28 38.18
C ASP A 229 -28.04 -10.64 38.79
N SER A 230 -27.01 -11.34 39.28
CA SER A 230 -27.15 -12.57 40.05
C SER A 230 -27.52 -12.25 41.50
N ARG A 231 -28.75 -11.78 41.73
CA ARG A 231 -29.33 -11.65 43.07
C ARG A 231 -30.30 -12.81 43.33
N GLY A 232 -29.74 -13.90 43.83
CA GLY A 232 -30.48 -15.09 44.26
C GLY A 232 -31.43 -14.79 45.43
N LYS A 233 -32.70 -15.17 45.27
CA LYS A 233 -33.68 -15.33 46.36
C LYS A 233 -33.32 -16.58 47.15
N VAL A 234 -33.03 -16.40 48.44
CA VAL A 234 -33.06 -17.49 49.42
C VAL A 234 -34.44 -17.43 50.07
N THR A 235 -35.22 -18.49 49.84
CA THR A 235 -36.45 -18.85 50.57
C THR A 235 -36.14 -19.98 51.52
#